data_AF-A0A1M3HGD2-F1
#
_entry.id   AF-A0A1M3HGD2-F1
#
_cell.length_a   1.000
_cell.length_b   1.000
_cell.length_c   1.000
_cell.angle_alpha   90.00
_cell.angle_beta   90.00
_cell.angle_gamma   90.00
#
_symmetry.space_group_name_H-M   'P 1'
#
loop_
_entity.id
_entity.type
_entity.pdbx_description
1 polymer ?
#
loop_
_entity_poly.entity_id
_entity_poly.type
_entity_poly.pdbx_seq_one_letter_code
_entity_poly.pdbx_strand_id
1 'polypeptide(L)'
;MTVKNEPVGNAITEAKKKQRANRLNSIRHCIENGVIKDFQGVFAIIRRTNLAPDLYMAPYTLRRKAEDPGQFTVYELLRFAELLNTPYNTMSAFVIQCLSNSRKSPQSNKLRDEKQDQTH
;
A
#
# COMPACT_ATOMS: atom_id res chain seq x y z
N MET A 1 -32.44 36.47 16.51
CA MET A 1 -31.54 35.52 17.21
C MET A 1 -31.38 34.29 16.33
N THR A 2 -30.29 34.17 15.58
CA THR A 2 -30.00 33.00 14.75
C THR A 2 -29.17 32.01 15.57
N VAL A 3 -29.73 30.84 15.83
CA VAL A 3 -29.10 29.76 16.58
C VAL A 3 -27.97 29.17 15.72
N LYS A 4 -26.72 29.43 16.11
CA LYS A 4 -25.52 28.86 15.49
C LYS A 4 -25.40 27.38 15.82
N ASN A 5 -25.94 26.51 14.98
CA ASN A 5 -25.78 25.06 15.07
C ASN A 5 -24.51 24.57 14.34
N GLU A 6 -23.30 24.98 14.72
CA GLU A 6 -22.06 24.45 14.11
C GLU A 6 -20.84 24.20 15.05
N PRO A 7 -20.93 23.34 16.09
CA PRO A 7 -19.71 22.79 16.73
C PRO A 7 -19.43 21.30 16.39
N VAL A 8 -20.46 20.51 16.09
CA VAL A 8 -20.35 19.04 16.06
C VAL A 8 -19.72 18.52 14.75
N GLY A 9 -20.04 19.13 13.60
CA GLY A 9 -19.53 18.70 12.29
C GLY A 9 -18.01 18.88 12.13
N ASN A 10 -17.47 19.97 12.69
CA ASN A 10 -16.03 20.27 12.64
C ASN A 10 -15.23 19.30 13.52
N ALA A 11 -15.70 19.00 14.73
CA ALA A 11 -15.05 18.06 15.64
C ALA A 11 -14.98 16.63 15.06
N ILE A 12 -16.05 16.15 14.42
CA ILE A 12 -16.09 14.84 13.76
C ILE A 12 -15.09 14.78 12.58
N THR A 13 -14.98 15.87 11.82
CA THR A 13 -14.07 15.97 10.67
C THR A 13 -12.62 15.91 11.12
N GLU A 14 -12.26 16.65 12.18
CA GLU A 14 -10.92 16.64 12.76
C GLU A 14 -10.55 15.28 13.37
N ALA A 15 -11.49 14.63 14.07
CA ALA A 15 -11.27 13.28 14.60
C ALA A 15 -10.96 12.27 13.48
N LYS A 16 -11.68 12.33 12.36
CA LYS A 16 -11.44 11.47 11.18
C LYS A 16 -10.07 11.74 10.55
N LYS A 17 -9.67 13.00 10.42
CA LYS A 17 -8.34 13.39 9.91
C LYS A 17 -7.23 12.82 10.81
N LYS A 18 -7.35 12.98 12.13
CA LYS A 18 -6.40 12.44 13.11
C LYS A 18 -6.32 10.92 13.04
N GLN A 19 -7.45 10.23 12.95
CA GLN A 19 -7.47 8.77 12.81
C GLN A 19 -6.76 8.32 11.53
N ARG A 20 -6.97 9.03 10.41
CA ARG A 20 -6.30 8.74 9.14
C ARG A 20 -4.78 8.96 9.25
N ALA A 21 -4.35 10.08 9.84
CA ALA A 21 -2.92 10.35 10.08
C ALA A 21 -2.26 9.27 10.93
N ASN A 22 -2.91 8.82 12.00
CA ASN A 22 -2.40 7.73 12.85
C ASN A 22 -2.23 6.42 12.08
N ARG A 23 -3.15 6.09 11.17
CA ARG A 23 -3.03 4.90 10.31
C ARG A 23 -1.84 5.00 9.36
N LEU A 24 -1.64 6.15 8.73
CA LEU A 24 -0.49 6.37 7.84
C LEU A 24 0.83 6.30 8.61
N ASN A 25 0.90 6.89 9.80
CA ASN A 25 2.08 6.78 10.67
C ASN A 25 2.34 5.33 11.10
N SER A 26 1.29 4.56 11.40
CA SER A 26 1.43 3.14 11.73
C SER A 26 1.99 2.34 10.56
N ILE A 27 1.47 2.58 9.34
CA ILE A 27 1.99 1.94 8.11
C ILE A 27 3.45 2.29 7.92
N ARG A 28 3.82 3.57 8.02
CA ARG A 28 5.21 4.03 7.96
C ARG A 28 6.09 3.23 8.93
N HIS A 29 5.77 3.22 10.22
CA HIS A 29 6.58 2.55 11.23
C HIS A 29 6.67 1.04 10.97
N CYS A 30 5.59 0.41 10.53
CA CYS A 30 5.61 -1.01 10.21
C CYS A 30 6.45 -1.34 8.96
N ILE A 31 6.51 -0.45 7.97
CA ILE A 31 7.39 -0.60 6.80
C ILE A 31 8.84 -0.38 7.20
N GLU A 32 9.15 0.71 7.91
CA GLU A 32 10.51 1.04 8.35
C GLU A 32 11.12 -0.05 9.24
N ASN A 33 10.31 -0.70 10.08
CA ASN A 33 10.73 -1.81 10.94
C ASN A 33 10.65 -3.19 10.27
N GLY A 34 10.25 -3.28 8.99
CA GLY A 34 10.15 -4.55 8.27
C GLY A 34 9.05 -5.51 8.77
N VAL A 35 8.09 -5.00 9.54
CA VAL A 35 6.93 -5.76 10.05
C VAL A 35 5.96 -6.08 8.90
N ILE A 36 5.67 -5.08 8.06
CA ILE A 36 4.86 -5.28 6.84
C ILE A 36 5.79 -5.71 5.71
N LYS A 37 5.53 -6.89 5.15
CA LYS A 37 6.35 -7.52 4.09
C LYS A 37 5.68 -7.54 2.72
N ASP A 38 4.41 -7.13 2.66
CA ASP A 38 3.59 -7.09 1.45
C ASP A 38 2.53 -5.99 1.53
N PHE A 39 1.85 -5.73 0.41
CA PHE A 39 0.76 -4.77 0.37
C PHE A 39 -0.49 -5.23 1.12
N GLN A 40 -0.66 -6.54 1.40
CA GLN A 40 -1.79 -7.01 2.21
C GLN A 40 -1.68 -6.50 3.65
N GLY A 41 -0.46 -6.47 4.22
CA GLY A 41 -0.21 -5.85 5.51
C GLY A 41 -0.56 -4.35 5.55
N VAL A 42 -0.30 -3.63 4.45
CA VAL A 42 -0.75 -2.22 4.31
C VAL A 42 -2.27 -2.15 4.31
N PHE A 43 -2.92 -3.03 3.53
CA PHE A 43 -4.37 -3.03 3.38
C PHE A 43 -5.14 -3.51 4.62
N ALA A 44 -4.46 -4.22 5.53
CA ALA A 44 -4.99 -4.55 6.86
C ALA A 44 -5.16 -3.29 7.74
N ILE A 45 -4.36 -2.24 7.51
CA ILE A 45 -4.41 -0.99 8.30
C ILE A 45 -5.28 0.07 7.61
N ILE A 46 -5.22 0.18 6.28
CA ILE A 46 -6.00 1.15 5.51
C ILE A 46 -6.66 0.51 4.29
N ARG A 47 -7.96 0.80 4.09
CA ARG A 47 -8.68 0.28 2.93
C ARG A 47 -8.11 0.87 1.64
N ARG A 48 -7.95 0.02 0.62
CA ARG A 48 -7.51 0.42 -0.74
C ARG A 48 -8.30 1.61 -1.31
N THR A 49 -9.61 1.61 -1.13
CA THR A 49 -10.51 2.69 -1.62
C THR A 49 -10.17 4.05 -1.04
N ASN A 50 -9.59 4.08 0.16
CA ASN A 50 -9.20 5.32 0.83
C ASN A 50 -7.78 5.72 0.45
N LEU A 51 -6.91 4.76 0.17
CA LEU A 51 -5.50 5.00 -0.16
C LEU A 51 -5.29 5.37 -1.63
N ALA A 52 -6.05 4.76 -2.55
CA ALA A 52 -5.85 4.96 -3.99
C ALA A 52 -6.04 6.42 -4.46
N PRO A 53 -7.04 7.17 -3.95
CA PRO A 53 -7.20 8.59 -4.30
C PRO A 53 -5.98 9.44 -3.92
N ASP A 54 -5.35 9.16 -2.77
CA ASP A 54 -4.17 9.88 -2.30
C ASP A 54 -2.94 9.64 -3.19
N LEU A 55 -2.94 8.53 -3.92
CA LEU A 55 -1.90 8.14 -4.86
C LEU A 55 -2.26 8.50 -6.30
N TYR A 56 -3.37 9.22 -6.51
CA TYR A 56 -3.90 9.60 -7.82
C TYR A 56 -4.10 8.41 -8.76
N MET A 57 -4.62 7.29 -8.24
CA MET A 57 -4.92 6.11 -9.04
C MET A 57 -6.26 5.48 -8.66
N ALA A 58 -6.85 4.72 -9.57
CA ALA A 58 -8.06 3.96 -9.29
C ALA A 58 -7.78 2.82 -8.30
N PRO A 59 -8.72 2.46 -7.40
CA PRO A 59 -8.55 1.34 -6.48
C PRO A 59 -8.24 0.00 -7.17
N TYR A 60 -8.79 -0.22 -8.36
CA TYR A 60 -8.50 -1.39 -9.18
C TYR A 60 -7.04 -1.40 -9.67
N THR A 61 -6.54 -0.26 -10.14
CA THR A 61 -5.13 -0.10 -10.54
C THR A 61 -4.19 -0.36 -9.37
N LEU A 62 -4.48 0.21 -8.20
CA LEU A 62 -3.70 -0.03 -6.98
C LEU A 62 -3.67 -1.52 -6.61
N ARG A 63 -4.82 -2.21 -6.69
CA ARG A 63 -4.88 -3.65 -6.45
C ARG A 63 -3.98 -4.42 -7.41
N ARG A 64 -4.10 -4.16 -8.72
CA ARG A 64 -3.31 -4.86 -9.74
C ARG A 64 -1.81 -4.67 -9.53
N LYS A 65 -1.38 -3.44 -9.19
CA LYS A 65 0.03 -3.14 -8.88
C LYS A 65 0.48 -3.72 -7.54
N ALA A 66 -0.41 -3.88 -6.56
CA ALA A 66 -0.08 -4.57 -5.32
C ALA A 66 0.15 -6.08 -5.52
N GLU A 67 -0.54 -6.68 -6.49
CA GLU A 67 -0.38 -8.09 -6.89
C GLU A 67 0.90 -8.29 -7.74
N ASP A 68 1.21 -7.33 -8.63
CA ASP A 68 2.47 -7.25 -9.39
C ASP A 68 3.23 -5.93 -9.08
N PRO A 69 4.04 -5.90 -8.02
CA PRO A 69 4.74 -4.68 -7.58
C PRO A 69 5.73 -4.11 -8.59
N GLY A 70 6.16 -4.89 -9.60
CA GLY A 70 7.03 -4.41 -10.67
C GLY A 70 6.37 -3.37 -11.57
N GLN A 71 5.04 -3.23 -11.50
CA GLN A 71 4.28 -2.27 -12.30
C GLN A 71 4.25 -0.86 -11.69
N PHE A 72 4.77 -0.67 -10.47
CA PHE A 72 4.88 0.66 -9.89
C PHE A 72 5.94 1.48 -10.60
N THR A 73 5.55 2.66 -11.06
CA THR A 73 6.45 3.65 -11.63
C THR A 73 7.15 4.42 -10.51
N VAL A 74 8.31 5.02 -10.83
CA VAL A 74 9.05 5.87 -9.88
C VAL A 74 8.17 6.98 -9.30
N TYR A 75 7.34 7.64 -10.12
CA TYR A 75 6.44 8.70 -9.66
C TYR A 75 5.35 8.22 -8.69
N GLU A 76 4.88 6.98 -8.84
CA GLU A 76 3.91 6.42 -7.88
C GLU A 76 4.58 6.03 -6.57
N LEU A 77 5.82 5.54 -6.62
CA LEU A 77 6.62 5.28 -5.43
C LEU A 77 6.97 6.56 -4.68
N LEU A 78 7.30 7.63 -5.39
CA LEU A 78 7.52 8.96 -4.80
C LEU A 78 6.25 9.47 -4.09
N ARG A 79 5.08 9.35 -4.73
CA ARG A 79 3.80 9.71 -4.10
C ARG A 79 3.50 8.87 -2.86
N PHE A 80 3.81 7.57 -2.90
CA PHE A 80 3.68 6.70 -1.73
C PHE A 80 4.61 7.13 -0.59
N ALA A 81 5.85 7.46 -0.92
CA ALA A 81 6.87 7.94 -0.01
C ALA A 81 6.45 9.28 0.65
N GLU A 82 5.97 10.24 -0.15
CA GLU A 82 5.44 11.52 0.33
C GLU A 82 4.22 11.32 1.23
N LEU A 83 3.26 10.49 0.82
CA LEU A 83 2.05 10.21 1.59
C LEU A 83 2.33 9.63 2.97
N LEU A 84 3.33 8.76 3.07
CA LEU A 84 3.74 8.12 4.31
C LEU A 84 4.83 8.90 5.05
N ASN A 85 5.33 10.00 4.47
CA ASN A 85 6.48 10.75 4.98
C ASN A 85 7.70 9.84 5.23
N THR A 86 8.02 9.01 4.24
CA THR A 86 9.09 8.01 4.27
C THR A 86 10.07 8.30 3.13
N PRO A 87 11.38 8.08 3.29
CA PRO A 87 12.34 8.23 2.18
C PRO A 87 12.02 7.30 1.00
N TYR A 88 12.24 7.78 -0.23
CA TYR A 88 12.04 6.99 -1.45
C TYR A 88 12.76 5.64 -1.40
N ASN A 89 14.00 5.59 -0.90
CA ASN A 89 14.79 4.36 -0.82
C ASN A 89 14.14 3.29 0.06
N THR A 90 13.49 3.68 1.15
CA THR A 90 12.75 2.75 2.01
C THR A 90 11.52 2.22 1.28
N MET A 91 10.81 3.08 0.55
CA MET A 91 9.64 2.68 -0.23
C MET A 91 10.01 1.76 -1.39
N SER A 92 11.09 2.05 -2.11
CA SER A 92 11.58 1.21 -3.21
C SER A 92 12.09 -0.13 -2.70
N ALA A 93 12.80 -0.16 -1.56
CA ALA A 93 13.21 -1.41 -0.90
C ALA A 93 12.00 -2.26 -0.50
N PHE A 94 10.96 -1.65 0.05
CA PHE A 94 9.70 -2.32 0.36
C PHE A 94 9.05 -2.95 -0.88
N VAL A 95 8.95 -2.21 -1.99
CA VAL A 95 8.39 -2.72 -3.24
C VAL A 95 9.21 -3.87 -3.82
N ILE A 96 10.54 -3.80 -3.77
CA ILE A 96 11.44 -4.89 -4.17
C ILE A 96 11.21 -6.13 -3.30
N GLN A 97 11.03 -5.94 -1.98
CA GLN A 97 10.69 -7.03 -1.07
C GLN A 97 9.34 -7.67 -1.44
N CYS A 98 8.30 -6.87 -1.69
CA CYS A 98 7.00 -7.35 -2.16
C CYS A 98 7.12 -8.18 -3.45
N LEU A 99 7.91 -7.71 -4.42
CA LEU A 99 8.15 -8.42 -5.68
C LEU A 99 8.82 -9.77 -5.43
N SER A 100 9.79 -9.84 -4.51
CA SER A 100 10.48 -11.08 -4.16
C SER A 100 9.53 -12.11 -3.51
N ASN A 101 8.54 -11.64 -2.75
CA ASN A 101 7.55 -12.48 -2.08
C ASN A 101 6.49 -12.97 -3.08
N SER A 102 6.05 -12.12 -4.00
CA SER A 102 5.10 -12.49 -5.07
C SER A 102 5.64 -13.64 -5.93
N ARG A 103 6.93 -13.60 -6.31
CA ARG A 103 7.59 -14.65 -7.11
C ARG A 103 7.74 -16.00 -6.40
N LYS A 104 7.73 -16.03 -5.07
CA LYS A 104 7.87 -17.25 -4.25
C LYS A 104 6.55 -17.98 -4.01
N SER A 105 5.42 -17.43 -4.47
CA SER A 105 4.11 -18.06 -4.34
C SER A 105 3.92 -19.22 -5.35
N PRO A 106 3.12 -20.26 -5.05
CA PRO A 106 3.21 -21.61 -5.64
C PRO A 106 2.91 -21.74 -7.14
N GLN A 107 2.51 -20.67 -7.82
CA GLN A 107 2.34 -20.70 -9.29
C GLN A 107 3.68 -20.74 -10.04
N SER A 108 4.78 -20.34 -9.41
CA SER A 108 6.11 -20.39 -10.05
C SER A 108 6.78 -21.77 -10.05
N ASN A 109 6.30 -22.72 -9.23
CA ASN A 109 6.80 -24.10 -9.24
C ASN A 109 6.12 -24.98 -10.30
N LYS A 110 4.84 -24.75 -10.63
CA LYS A 110 4.15 -25.54 -11.67
C LYS A 110 4.78 -25.38 -13.07
N LEU A 111 5.30 -24.20 -13.41
CA LEU A 111 5.99 -23.97 -14.69
C LEU A 111 7.41 -24.56 -14.76
N ARG A 112 8.01 -24.94 -13.62
CA ARG A 112 9.33 -25.58 -13.58
C ARG A 112 9.22 -27.10 -13.68
N ASP A 113 8.21 -27.68 -13.05
CA ASP A 113 8.00 -29.14 -13.08
C ASP A 113 7.51 -29.62 -14.47
N GLU A 114 6.70 -28.83 -15.18
CA GLU A 114 6.23 -29.19 -16.54
C GLU A 114 7.32 -29.13 -17.63
N LYS A 115 8.44 -28.44 -17.39
CA LYS A 115 9.56 -28.35 -18.35
C LYS A 115 10.60 -29.46 -18.18
N GLN A 116 10.55 -30.23 -17.10
CA GLN A 116 11.46 -31.36 -16.89
C GLN A 116 10.91 -32.67 -17.46
N ASP A 117 9.58 -32.76 -17.61
CA ASP A 117 8.88 -33.97 -18.09
C ASP A 117 8.76 -34.09 -19.63
N GLN A 118 9.29 -33.13 -20.40
CA GLN A 118 9.28 -33.17 -21.88
C GLN A 118 10.66 -33.47 -22.48
N THR A 119 11.61 -33.96 -21.68
CA THR A 119 13.00 -34.24 -22.10
C THR A 119 13.43 -35.70 -21.92
N HIS A 120 12.49 -36.64 -21.88
CA HIS A 120 12.77 -38.06 -22.01
C HIS A 120 11.87 -38.72 -23.05
#